data_AF-A0A2G9YNU6-F1
#
_entry.id   AF-A0A2G9YNU6-F1
#
_cell.length_a   1.000
_cell.length_b   1.000
_cell.length_c   1.000
_cell.angle_alpha   90.00
_cell.angle_beta   90.00
_cell.angle_gamma   90.00
#
_symmetry.space_group_name_H-M   'P 1'
#
loop_
_entity.id
_entity.type
_entity.pdbx_description
1 polymer ?
#
loop_
_entity_poly.entity_id
_entity_poly.type
_entity_poly.pdbx_seq_one_letter_code
_entity_poly.pdbx_strand_id
1 'polypeptide(L)'
;MFKSKTKYTWEGWESSGREDWVFSVKHPCELIGVHAKLIDAQLKESEKVEYCIYSPRVSSTSTPFGLKAGESSSGICVTDKRFIISNNRHAKGTEPKVNYINFEDMLSFNIGSAMLLSWFSLEFIDLEETKRLTIIFSSNGKHHFQKALRVFKKHSLAINTDDFKLDSSSPAAFIHRIKDKIHRDYLKTLLSDHEKCILTFSCRYIWEKVLNKRSLLKRKNQVAYLTSKATVLLTNKALMIARDGVEHSIGTSVDVLNISLDKVKSVILFEENSDSEKIYKLKISFNEEVKQDMLDISFTDIDEEAKIFLNDIPSFLNFTPSLNAPWHK
;
A
#
# COMPACT_ATOMS: atom_id res chain seq x y z
N MET A 1 27.36 21.28 14.23
CA MET A 1 27.76 21.28 12.81
C MET A 1 28.03 19.84 12.40
N PHE A 2 27.04 19.15 11.82
CA PHE A 2 27.26 17.78 11.32
C PHE A 2 28.08 17.88 10.03
N LYS A 3 29.34 17.46 10.07
CA LYS A 3 30.13 17.24 8.85
C LYS A 3 29.53 16.02 8.16
N SER A 4 28.86 16.23 7.02
CA SER A 4 28.51 15.14 6.12
C SER A 4 29.76 14.31 5.85
N LYS A 5 29.75 13.02 6.20
CA LYS A 5 30.84 12.09 5.92
C LYS A 5 30.88 11.68 4.44
N THR A 6 29.87 12.04 3.65
CA THR A 6 29.66 11.51 2.29
C THR A 6 29.72 12.63 1.25
N LYS A 7 30.55 12.42 0.21
CA LYS A 7 30.57 13.29 -0.97
C LYS A 7 29.31 12.99 -1.80
N TYR A 8 28.47 14.00 -2.02
CA TYR A 8 27.24 13.85 -2.80
C TYR A 8 27.56 13.90 -4.29
N THR A 9 27.04 12.96 -5.08
CA THR A 9 27.32 12.87 -6.53
C THR A 9 26.79 14.07 -7.32
N TRP A 10 25.84 14.82 -6.75
CA TRP A 10 25.12 15.92 -7.40
C TRP A 10 25.42 17.28 -6.80
N GLU A 11 26.52 17.41 -6.05
CA GLU A 11 26.89 18.67 -5.42
C GLU A 11 27.06 19.79 -6.47
N GLY A 12 26.25 20.85 -6.36
CA GLY A 12 26.23 21.97 -7.31
C GLY A 12 25.18 21.88 -8.42
N TRP A 13 24.40 20.79 -8.51
CA TRP A 13 23.33 20.64 -9.49
C TRP A 13 21.94 20.92 -8.90
N GLU A 14 21.20 21.87 -9.46
CA GLU A 14 19.81 22.14 -9.10
C GLU A 14 18.86 21.27 -9.93
N SER A 15 18.25 20.28 -9.29
CA SER A 15 17.21 19.46 -9.91
C SER A 15 15.95 20.28 -10.16
N SER A 16 15.37 20.15 -11.36
CA SER A 16 14.04 20.69 -11.68
C SER A 16 12.90 19.73 -11.31
N GLY A 17 13.25 18.52 -10.84
CA GLY A 17 12.32 17.42 -10.60
C GLY A 17 11.72 16.80 -11.84
N ARG A 18 12.13 17.21 -13.06
CA ARG A 18 11.55 16.78 -14.34
C ARG A 18 12.40 15.74 -15.08
N GLU A 19 13.17 14.95 -14.34
CA GLU A 19 13.92 13.85 -14.92
C GLU A 19 12.98 12.82 -15.57
N ASP A 20 13.45 12.10 -16.58
CA ASP A 20 12.59 11.34 -17.51
C ASP A 20 12.00 10.05 -16.89
N TRP A 21 12.63 9.51 -15.85
CA TRP A 21 12.23 8.24 -15.29
C TRP A 21 12.46 8.17 -13.78
N VAL A 22 11.65 7.32 -13.14
CA VAL A 22 11.91 6.84 -11.78
C VAL A 22 13.07 5.85 -11.85
N PHE A 23 14.06 5.97 -10.95
CA PHE A 23 15.18 5.03 -10.88
C PHE A 23 15.53 4.70 -9.43
N SER A 24 16.20 3.57 -9.24
CA SER A 24 16.81 3.23 -7.95
C SER A 24 18.29 3.54 -7.91
N VAL A 25 18.77 3.89 -6.73
CA VAL A 25 20.19 4.12 -6.45
C VAL A 25 20.67 3.18 -5.34
N LYS A 26 21.99 3.00 -5.21
CA LYS A 26 22.54 2.08 -4.21
C LYS A 26 22.59 2.69 -2.82
N HIS A 27 22.79 4.00 -2.74
CA HIS A 27 22.93 4.72 -1.48
C HIS A 27 22.17 6.06 -1.52
N PRO A 28 21.63 6.56 -0.40
CA PRO A 28 20.90 7.84 -0.36
C PRO A 28 21.69 9.04 -0.90
N CYS A 29 23.01 9.03 -0.76
CA CYS A 29 23.87 10.10 -1.29
C CYS A 29 23.87 10.22 -2.83
N GLU A 30 23.42 9.17 -3.53
CA GLU A 30 23.29 9.12 -4.99
C GLU A 30 21.92 9.65 -5.45
N LEU A 31 20.99 9.95 -4.53
CA LEU A 31 19.71 10.55 -4.88
C LEU A 31 19.91 11.96 -5.44
N ILE A 32 19.06 12.32 -6.40
CA ILE A 32 19.18 13.59 -7.10
C ILE A 32 18.84 14.79 -6.20
N GLY A 33 19.65 15.85 -6.31
CA GLY A 33 19.37 17.16 -5.73
C GLY A 33 19.29 17.17 -4.20
N VAL A 34 18.30 17.90 -3.66
CA VAL A 34 18.16 18.12 -2.22
C VAL A 34 17.82 16.84 -1.43
N HIS A 35 17.25 15.84 -2.10
CA HIS A 35 16.78 14.60 -1.47
C HIS A 35 17.90 13.81 -0.82
N ALA A 36 19.09 13.77 -1.43
CA ALA A 36 20.24 13.08 -0.87
C ALA A 36 20.61 13.63 0.51
N LYS A 37 20.77 14.95 0.62
CA LYS A 37 21.13 15.60 1.89
C LYS A 37 20.04 15.43 2.96
N LEU A 38 18.78 15.57 2.55
CA LEU A 38 17.63 15.45 3.45
C LEU A 38 17.50 14.03 4.02
N ILE A 39 17.62 13.01 3.18
CA ILE A 39 17.51 11.61 3.62
C ILE A 39 18.73 11.21 4.43
N ASP A 40 19.94 11.56 3.98
CA ASP A 40 21.19 11.27 4.70
C ASP A 40 21.18 11.86 6.11
N ALA A 41 20.68 13.08 6.29
CA ALA A 41 20.54 13.72 7.59
C ALA A 41 19.53 13.04 8.53
N GLN A 42 18.60 12.23 8.00
CA GLN A 42 17.62 11.49 8.81
C GLN A 42 18.07 10.06 9.14
N LEU A 43 19.05 9.51 8.44
CA LEU A 43 19.54 8.16 8.67
C LEU A 43 20.24 8.06 10.03
N LYS A 44 19.89 7.03 10.80
CA LYS A 44 20.63 6.68 12.01
C LYS A 44 21.80 5.78 11.64
N GLU A 45 22.93 5.90 12.33
CA GLU A 45 24.13 5.06 12.08
C GLU A 45 23.84 3.55 12.23
N SER A 46 22.81 3.17 12.99
CA SER A 46 22.40 1.78 13.20
C SER A 46 21.39 1.23 12.18
N GLU A 47 20.94 2.04 11.23
CA GLU A 47 19.96 1.63 10.21
C GLU A 47 20.66 1.10 8.96
N LYS A 48 20.21 -0.07 8.50
CA LYS A 48 20.69 -0.63 7.24
C LYS A 48 19.82 -0.12 6.10
N VAL A 49 20.42 0.59 5.16
CA VAL A 49 19.74 0.95 3.91
C VAL A 49 19.55 -0.31 3.05
N GLU A 50 18.30 -0.62 2.70
CA GLU A 50 17.97 -1.77 1.85
C GLU A 50 17.62 -1.35 0.43
N TYR A 51 16.98 -0.18 0.25
CA TYR A 51 16.60 0.28 -1.08
C TYR A 51 16.38 1.79 -1.17
N CYS A 52 16.78 2.41 -2.28
CA CYS A 52 16.55 3.83 -2.51
C CYS A 52 15.95 4.06 -3.90
N ILE A 53 14.99 4.99 -3.99
CA ILE A 53 14.26 5.34 -5.20
C ILE A 53 14.24 6.86 -5.33
N TYR A 54 14.49 7.36 -6.53
CA TYR A 54 14.12 8.70 -6.92
C TYR A 54 12.91 8.66 -7.84
N SER A 55 11.91 9.48 -7.55
CA SER A 55 10.73 9.67 -8.38
C SER A 55 10.63 11.13 -8.83
N PRO A 56 10.69 11.41 -10.14
CA PRO A 56 10.43 12.74 -10.67
C PRO A 56 9.01 13.22 -10.36
N ARG A 57 8.78 14.52 -10.46
CA ARG A 57 7.45 15.13 -10.35
C ARG A 57 6.63 14.84 -11.61
N VAL A 58 5.34 14.68 -11.42
CA VAL A 58 4.36 14.59 -12.52
C VAL A 58 3.27 15.62 -12.31
N SER A 59 2.72 16.17 -13.40
CA SER A 59 1.67 17.21 -13.35
C SER A 59 0.28 16.69 -12.96
N SER A 60 0.20 15.52 -12.32
CA SER A 60 -1.04 14.96 -11.79
C SER A 60 -1.09 15.07 -10.27
N THR A 61 -2.24 15.49 -9.75
CA THR A 61 -2.48 15.66 -8.31
C THR A 61 -3.50 14.67 -7.75
N SER A 62 -4.06 13.81 -8.59
CA SER A 62 -5.02 12.79 -8.17
C SER A 62 -5.00 11.54 -9.05
N THR A 63 -5.52 10.45 -8.52
CA THR A 63 -5.66 9.16 -9.21
C THR A 63 -7.12 8.86 -9.52
N PRO A 64 -7.42 7.97 -10.48
CA PRO A 64 -8.78 7.46 -10.71
C PRO A 64 -9.41 6.76 -9.50
N PHE A 65 -8.60 6.42 -8.49
CA PHE A 65 -8.99 5.75 -7.25
C PHE A 65 -9.19 6.74 -6.08
N GLY A 66 -9.19 8.05 -6.36
CA GLY A 66 -9.46 9.10 -5.37
C GLY A 66 -8.27 9.46 -4.47
N LEU A 67 -7.11 8.82 -4.64
CA LEU A 67 -5.87 9.21 -3.95
C LEU A 67 -5.38 10.56 -4.47
N LYS A 68 -4.87 11.42 -3.58
CA LYS A 68 -4.39 12.77 -3.90
C LYS A 68 -2.94 12.96 -3.47
N ALA A 69 -2.18 13.68 -4.28
CA ALA A 69 -0.81 14.07 -3.99
C ALA A 69 -0.52 15.48 -4.52
N GLY A 70 0.45 16.17 -3.94
CA GLY A 70 0.98 17.38 -4.54
C GLY A 70 1.96 17.07 -5.66
N GLU A 71 2.05 17.94 -6.68
CA GLU A 71 3.13 17.88 -7.67
C GLU A 71 4.47 18.07 -6.94
N SER A 72 5.25 17.00 -6.83
CA SER A 72 6.57 17.01 -6.20
C SER A 72 7.42 15.88 -6.73
N SER A 73 8.73 16.12 -6.79
CA SER A 73 9.69 15.01 -6.89
C SER A 73 9.86 14.39 -5.50
N SER A 74 10.18 13.11 -5.45
CA SER A 74 10.35 12.37 -4.20
C SER A 74 11.65 11.57 -4.18
N GLY A 75 12.37 11.66 -3.06
CA GLY A 75 13.36 10.67 -2.68
C GLY A 75 12.74 9.70 -1.69
N ILE A 76 13.00 8.41 -1.86
CA ILE A 76 12.52 7.36 -0.96
C ILE A 76 13.72 6.51 -0.57
N CYS A 77 13.90 6.29 0.72
CA CYS A 77 14.84 5.33 1.28
C CYS A 77 14.07 4.35 2.17
N VAL A 78 14.24 3.06 1.92
CA VAL A 78 13.71 1.96 2.70
C VAL A 78 14.86 1.37 3.49
N THR A 79 14.77 1.42 4.81
CA THR A 79 15.73 0.79 5.71
C THR A 79 15.21 -0.57 6.19
N ASP A 80 15.92 -1.18 7.13
CA ASP A 80 15.46 -2.33 7.89
C ASP A 80 14.36 -1.99 8.93
N LYS A 81 14.05 -0.71 9.14
CA LYS A 81 13.13 -0.26 10.21
C LYS A 81 12.03 0.68 9.75
N ARG A 82 12.26 1.47 8.70
CA ARG A 82 11.37 2.57 8.32
C ARG A 82 11.52 3.01 6.87
N PHE A 83 10.53 3.74 6.40
CA PHE A 83 10.64 4.58 5.21
C PHE A 83 11.14 5.97 5.61
N ILE A 84 12.02 6.55 4.79
CA ILE A 84 12.37 7.97 4.82
C ILE A 84 12.04 8.55 3.45
N ILE A 85 11.10 9.48 3.41
CA ILE A 85 10.54 10.03 2.18
C ILE A 85 10.71 11.53 2.19
N SER A 86 11.48 12.05 1.24
CA SER A 86 11.61 13.48 0.98
C SER A 86 10.75 13.90 -0.21
N ASN A 87 10.04 15.01 -0.11
CA ASN A 87 9.21 15.58 -1.18
C ASN A 87 9.63 17.03 -1.44
N ASN A 88 9.98 17.34 -2.69
CA ASN A 88 10.30 18.70 -3.12
C ASN A 88 9.31 19.15 -4.20
N ARG A 89 8.56 20.22 -3.92
CA ARG A 89 7.57 20.82 -4.82
C ARG A 89 8.16 21.67 -5.94
N HIS A 90 9.46 22.02 -5.85
CA HIS A 90 10.14 22.86 -6.83
C HIS A 90 9.47 24.22 -7.05
N ALA A 91 8.85 24.75 -6.00
CA ALA A 91 8.20 26.06 -6.00
C ALA A 91 9.04 27.04 -5.16
N LYS A 92 9.27 28.24 -5.69
CA LYS A 92 10.06 29.28 -5.00
C LYS A 92 9.48 29.56 -3.61
N GLY A 93 10.34 29.55 -2.59
CA GLY A 93 9.95 29.80 -1.20
C GLY A 93 9.20 28.65 -0.51
N THR A 94 9.10 27.47 -1.15
CA THR A 94 8.54 26.27 -0.51
C THR A 94 9.66 25.30 -0.16
N GLU A 95 9.88 25.10 1.13
CA GLU A 95 10.87 24.14 1.62
C GLU A 95 10.44 22.69 1.30
N PRO A 96 11.39 21.80 0.98
CA PRO A 96 11.14 20.38 0.90
C PRO A 96 10.63 19.82 2.23
N LYS A 97 9.78 18.80 2.16
CA LYS A 97 9.30 18.06 3.33
C LYS A 97 10.00 16.72 3.45
N VAL A 98 10.20 16.25 4.67
CA VAL A 98 10.71 14.90 4.93
C VAL A 98 9.77 14.22 5.93
N ASN A 99 9.36 12.99 5.62
CA ASN A 99 8.59 12.13 6.50
C ASN A 99 9.42 10.88 6.79
N TYR A 100 9.36 10.40 8.02
CA TYR A 100 9.90 9.11 8.40
C TYR A 100 8.75 8.28 8.97
N ILE A 101 8.60 7.05 8.48
CA ILE A 101 7.45 6.21 8.80
C ILE A 101 7.99 4.85 9.24
N ASN A 102 7.92 4.57 10.54
CA ASN A 102 8.39 3.29 11.07
C ASN A 102 7.50 2.16 10.57
N PHE A 103 8.08 0.99 10.37
CA PHE A 103 7.33 -0.18 9.93
C PHE A 103 6.30 -0.65 10.98
N GLU A 104 6.50 -0.32 12.24
CA GLU A 104 5.51 -0.58 13.31
C GLU A 104 4.25 0.27 13.16
N ASP A 105 4.39 1.50 12.67
CA ASP A 105 3.27 2.45 12.49
C ASP A 105 2.53 2.27 11.16
N MET A 106 3.06 1.45 10.26
CA MET A 106 2.47 1.20 8.95
C MET A 106 1.19 0.36 9.06
N LEU A 107 0.10 0.82 8.43
CA LEU A 107 -1.19 0.12 8.39
C LEU A 107 -1.41 -0.58 7.04
N SER A 108 -1.28 0.19 5.96
CA SER A 108 -1.57 -0.31 4.61
C SER A 108 -0.72 0.37 3.53
N PHE A 109 -0.62 -0.31 2.39
CA PHE A 109 0.02 0.19 1.18
C PHE A 109 -0.96 0.10 0.02
N ASN A 110 -0.97 1.10 -0.84
CA ASN A 110 -1.62 1.01 -2.14
C ASN A 110 -0.58 1.18 -3.23
N ILE A 111 -0.60 0.30 -4.22
CA ILE A 111 0.17 0.46 -5.44
C ILE A 111 -0.71 0.19 -6.64
N GLY A 112 -0.75 1.14 -7.56
CA GLY A 112 -1.62 1.04 -8.70
C GLY A 112 -1.13 1.85 -9.87
N SER A 113 -1.87 1.74 -10.95
CA SER A 113 -1.57 2.42 -12.20
C SER A 113 -2.79 2.53 -13.09
N ALA A 114 -2.82 3.57 -13.91
CA ALA A 114 -3.76 3.74 -14.99
C ALA A 114 -3.01 4.34 -16.19
N MET A 115 -2.98 3.63 -17.32
CA MET A 115 -2.21 4.03 -18.50
C MET A 115 -0.73 4.35 -18.16
N LEU A 116 -0.29 5.59 -18.40
CA LEU A 116 1.08 6.06 -18.15
C LEU A 116 1.31 6.54 -16.71
N LEU A 117 0.27 6.60 -15.89
CA LEU A 117 0.33 7.07 -14.51
C LEU A 117 0.41 5.88 -13.54
N SER A 118 1.17 6.03 -12.47
CA SER A 118 1.21 5.10 -11.35
C SER A 118 1.21 5.85 -10.04
N TRP A 119 0.85 5.15 -8.97
CA TRP A 119 0.83 5.71 -7.63
C TRP A 119 1.29 4.69 -6.60
N PHE A 120 1.79 5.24 -5.51
CA PHE A 120 2.18 4.54 -4.31
C PHE A 120 1.65 5.34 -3.13
N SER A 121 0.92 4.69 -2.25
CA SER A 121 0.39 5.33 -1.04
C SER A 121 0.68 4.49 0.19
N LEU A 122 1.02 5.19 1.27
CA LEU A 122 1.27 4.66 2.60
C LEU A 122 0.19 5.20 3.52
N GLU A 123 -0.45 4.32 4.27
CA GLU A 123 -1.32 4.67 5.39
C GLU A 123 -0.65 4.22 6.67
N PHE A 124 -0.52 5.13 7.63
CA PHE A 124 0.27 4.94 8.85
C PHE A 124 -0.26 5.80 9.98
N ILE A 125 0.08 5.44 11.21
CA ILE A 125 -0.24 6.22 12.41
C ILE A 125 0.87 7.25 12.65
N ASP A 126 0.49 8.50 12.91
CA ASP A 126 1.43 9.55 13.32
C ASP A 126 0.72 10.51 14.27
N LEU A 127 1.25 10.63 15.49
CA LEU A 127 0.61 11.36 16.60
C LEU A 127 -0.84 10.91 16.86
N GLU A 128 -1.05 9.59 16.93
CA GLU A 128 -2.37 8.94 17.16
C GLU A 128 -3.41 9.18 16.07
N GLU A 129 -3.04 9.80 14.95
CA GLU A 129 -3.91 9.99 13.80
C GLU A 129 -3.48 9.12 12.63
N THR A 130 -4.45 8.49 11.97
CA THR A 130 -4.22 7.84 10.68
C THR A 130 -3.91 8.90 9.62
N LYS A 131 -2.68 8.85 9.07
CA LYS A 131 -2.21 9.71 7.99
C LYS A 131 -2.00 8.91 6.72
N ARG A 132 -2.05 9.63 5.60
CA ARG A 132 -1.79 9.07 4.28
C ARG A 132 -0.77 9.91 3.53
N LEU A 133 0.28 9.26 3.05
CA LEU A 133 1.23 9.82 2.10
C LEU A 133 0.98 9.17 0.74
N THR A 134 0.90 9.98 -0.32
CA THR A 134 0.75 9.49 -1.70
C THR A 134 1.83 10.11 -2.58
N ILE A 135 2.45 9.26 -3.41
CA ILE A 135 3.37 9.65 -4.48
C ILE A 135 2.73 9.21 -5.78
N ILE A 136 2.56 10.15 -6.71
CA ILE A 136 2.10 9.88 -8.07
C ILE A 136 3.32 10.03 -8.98
N PHE A 137 3.50 9.09 -9.90
CA PHE A 137 4.70 8.98 -10.71
C PHE A 137 4.42 8.35 -12.09
N SER A 138 5.39 8.40 -12.99
CA SER A 138 5.29 7.77 -14.31
C SER A 138 5.36 6.25 -14.19
N SER A 139 4.51 5.53 -14.94
CA SER A 139 4.40 4.07 -14.88
C SER A 139 5.69 3.29 -15.12
N ASN A 140 6.71 3.89 -15.76
CA ASN A 140 8.04 3.31 -15.94
C ASN A 140 8.72 2.93 -14.61
N GLY A 141 8.36 3.59 -13.50
CA GLY A 141 8.90 3.37 -12.18
C GLY A 141 8.24 2.32 -11.32
N LYS A 142 7.11 1.75 -11.77
CA LYS A 142 6.23 0.93 -10.91
C LYS A 142 6.99 -0.21 -10.22
N HIS A 143 7.88 -0.88 -10.95
CA HIS A 143 8.65 -2.01 -10.46
C HIS A 143 9.60 -1.65 -9.29
N HIS A 144 10.06 -0.39 -9.19
CA HIS A 144 10.83 0.09 -8.05
C HIS A 144 9.97 0.17 -6.79
N PHE A 145 8.77 0.74 -6.87
CA PHE A 145 7.84 0.80 -5.73
C PHE A 145 7.34 -0.60 -5.32
N GLN A 146 7.14 -1.50 -6.29
CA GLN A 146 6.86 -2.91 -6.01
C GLN A 146 8.02 -3.57 -5.23
N LYS A 147 9.27 -3.25 -5.57
CA LYS A 147 10.45 -3.72 -4.82
C LYS A 147 10.51 -3.13 -3.42
N ALA A 148 10.22 -1.84 -3.24
CA ALA A 148 10.14 -1.22 -1.91
C ALA A 148 9.12 -1.91 -1.00
N LEU A 149 7.95 -2.27 -1.52
CA LEU A 149 6.96 -3.05 -0.77
C LEU A 149 7.50 -4.43 -0.35
N ARG A 150 8.18 -5.15 -1.27
CA ARG A 150 8.78 -6.44 -0.93
C ARG A 150 9.88 -6.32 0.14
N VAL A 151 10.66 -5.24 0.11
CA VAL A 151 11.65 -4.93 1.16
C VAL A 151 10.96 -4.70 2.50
N PHE A 152 9.86 -3.93 2.54
CA PHE A 152 9.06 -3.78 3.76
C PHE A 152 8.54 -5.13 4.28
N LYS A 153 7.92 -5.93 3.41
CA LYS A 153 7.37 -7.25 3.76
C LYS A 153 8.41 -8.26 4.26
N LYS A 154 9.70 -8.06 3.96
CA LYS A 154 10.79 -8.87 4.55
C LYS A 154 10.82 -8.73 6.07
N HIS A 155 10.43 -7.57 6.58
CA HIS A 155 10.42 -7.22 8.00
C HIS A 155 9.04 -7.34 8.65
N SER A 156 7.97 -7.56 7.87
CA SER A 156 6.66 -7.96 8.40
C SER A 156 6.71 -9.36 9.00
N LEU A 157 6.03 -9.55 10.13
CA LEU A 157 5.86 -10.89 10.72
C LEU A 157 4.96 -11.74 9.82
N ALA A 158 5.27 -13.03 9.75
CA ALA A 158 4.42 -14.00 9.07
C ALA A 158 3.56 -14.74 10.09
N ILE A 159 2.27 -14.89 9.80
CA ILE A 159 1.40 -15.78 10.58
C ILE A 159 1.82 -17.24 10.34
N ASN A 160 1.84 -18.04 11.42
CA ASN A 160 2.13 -19.46 11.29
C ASN A 160 0.97 -20.14 10.54
N THR A 161 1.28 -20.84 9.46
CA THR A 161 0.30 -21.53 8.60
C THR A 161 0.40 -23.05 8.70
N ASP A 162 1.41 -23.57 9.40
CA ASP A 162 1.74 -25.00 9.41
C ASP A 162 0.72 -25.82 10.24
N ASP A 163 0.06 -25.20 11.23
CA ASP A 163 -0.96 -25.85 12.07
C ASP A 163 -2.31 -26.04 11.36
N PHE A 164 -2.52 -25.37 10.21
CA PHE A 164 -3.83 -25.28 9.56
C PHE A 164 -4.00 -26.24 8.37
N LYS A 165 -3.02 -27.14 8.14
CA LYS A 165 -3.03 -28.13 7.04
C LYS A 165 -3.30 -27.51 5.66
N LEU A 166 -2.90 -26.26 5.45
CA LEU A 166 -3.00 -25.61 4.16
C LEU A 166 -1.96 -26.26 3.23
N ASP A 167 -2.43 -26.83 2.12
CA ASP A 167 -1.54 -27.45 1.13
C ASP A 167 -0.44 -26.46 0.75
N SER A 168 0.81 -26.86 1.01
CA SER A 168 2.01 -26.06 0.78
C SER A 168 2.32 -25.97 -0.71
N SER A 169 1.40 -25.38 -1.48
CA SER A 169 1.65 -25.06 -2.87
C SER A 169 2.66 -23.92 -2.95
N SER A 170 3.56 -23.98 -3.92
CA SER A 170 4.48 -22.87 -4.13
C SER A 170 3.67 -21.61 -4.49
N PRO A 171 4.06 -20.41 -4.04
CA PRO A 171 3.36 -19.17 -4.36
C PRO A 171 3.19 -18.98 -5.87
N ALA A 172 4.18 -19.44 -6.63
CA ALA A 172 4.15 -19.47 -8.09
C ALA A 172 3.07 -20.40 -8.66
N ALA A 173 2.88 -21.61 -8.11
CA ALA A 173 1.80 -22.49 -8.56
C ALA A 173 0.42 -21.94 -8.16
N PHE A 174 0.31 -21.35 -6.97
CA PHE A 174 -0.96 -20.82 -6.47
C PHE A 174 -1.44 -19.61 -7.26
N ILE A 175 -0.56 -18.66 -7.59
CA ILE A 175 -0.95 -17.44 -8.30
C ILE A 175 -1.54 -17.73 -9.69
N HIS A 176 -1.22 -18.87 -10.31
CA HIS A 176 -1.82 -19.29 -11.57
C HIS A 176 -3.31 -19.67 -11.46
N ARG A 177 -3.85 -19.88 -10.25
CA ARG A 177 -5.29 -20.07 -10.00
C ARG A 177 -6.09 -18.78 -10.24
N ILE A 178 -5.44 -17.62 -10.20
CA ILE A 178 -6.09 -16.33 -10.50
C ILE A 178 -6.40 -16.26 -12.00
N LYS A 179 -7.70 -16.27 -12.31
CA LYS A 179 -8.25 -16.22 -13.68
C LYS A 179 -7.97 -14.88 -14.36
N ASP A 180 -8.10 -13.78 -13.64
CA ASP A 180 -7.84 -12.45 -14.17
C ASP A 180 -6.33 -12.25 -14.37
N LYS A 181 -5.90 -12.24 -15.64
CA LYS A 181 -4.48 -12.12 -15.99
C LYS A 181 -3.86 -10.81 -15.48
N ILE A 182 -4.61 -9.71 -15.54
CA ILE A 182 -4.10 -8.40 -15.14
C ILE A 182 -3.89 -8.38 -13.62
N HIS A 183 -4.88 -8.81 -12.84
CA HIS A 183 -4.74 -8.91 -11.39
C HIS A 183 -3.62 -9.87 -10.99
N ARG A 184 -3.54 -11.05 -11.65
CA ARG A 184 -2.48 -12.03 -11.40
C ARG A 184 -1.09 -11.43 -11.62
N ASP A 185 -0.89 -10.73 -12.74
CA ASP A 185 0.41 -10.16 -13.10
C ASP A 185 0.82 -9.05 -12.11
N TYR A 186 -0.13 -8.28 -11.57
CA TYR A 186 0.13 -7.31 -10.50
C TYR A 186 0.45 -7.99 -9.17
N LEU A 187 -0.42 -8.90 -8.71
CA LEU A 187 -0.26 -9.57 -7.42
C LEU A 187 1.06 -10.36 -7.36
N LYS A 188 1.45 -11.01 -8.46
CA LYS A 188 2.69 -11.78 -8.56
C LYS A 188 3.93 -10.94 -8.26
N THR A 189 3.97 -9.68 -8.70
CA THR A 189 5.13 -8.83 -8.44
C THR A 189 5.17 -8.27 -7.03
N LEU A 190 4.10 -8.41 -6.23
CA LEU A 190 4.03 -7.91 -4.86
C LEU A 190 4.35 -8.97 -3.80
N LEU A 191 4.47 -10.24 -4.21
CA LEU A 191 4.91 -11.32 -3.33
C LEU A 191 6.38 -11.15 -2.97
N SER A 192 6.67 -11.20 -1.68
CA SER A 192 8.04 -11.25 -1.14
C SER A 192 8.59 -12.69 -1.15
N ASP A 193 9.91 -12.81 -0.99
CA ASP A 193 10.53 -14.13 -0.84
C ASP A 193 9.95 -14.83 0.40
N HIS A 194 9.66 -16.13 0.27
CA HIS A 194 9.06 -16.98 1.30
C HIS A 194 7.61 -16.65 1.71
N GLU A 195 6.93 -15.72 1.04
CA GLU A 195 5.51 -15.44 1.27
C GLU A 195 4.65 -16.56 0.68
N LYS A 196 3.92 -17.30 1.54
CA LYS A 196 3.05 -18.42 1.14
C LYS A 196 1.66 -17.88 0.80
N CYS A 197 1.13 -18.23 -0.37
CA CYS A 197 -0.26 -17.93 -0.72
C CYS A 197 -1.20 -18.94 -0.05
N ILE A 198 -2.31 -18.45 0.51
CA ILE A 198 -3.24 -19.24 1.32
C ILE A 198 -4.59 -19.37 0.60
N LEU A 199 -5.22 -18.24 0.28
CA LEU A 199 -6.54 -18.17 -0.33
C LEU A 199 -6.52 -17.16 -1.47
N THR A 200 -7.23 -17.47 -2.55
CA THR A 200 -7.60 -16.47 -3.54
C THR A 200 -9.01 -16.71 -4.05
N PHE A 201 -9.76 -15.63 -4.22
CA PHE A 201 -11.08 -15.65 -4.84
C PHE A 201 -11.28 -14.38 -5.66
N SER A 202 -12.21 -14.46 -6.61
CA SER A 202 -12.66 -13.30 -7.38
C SER A 202 -13.99 -12.84 -6.83
N CYS A 203 -14.18 -11.53 -6.76
CA CYS A 203 -15.41 -10.92 -6.29
C CYS A 203 -15.68 -9.63 -7.07
N ARG A 204 -16.81 -8.99 -6.78
CA ARG A 204 -17.05 -7.61 -7.20
C ARG A 204 -16.78 -6.68 -6.03
N TYR A 205 -15.87 -5.74 -6.22
CA TYR A 205 -15.60 -4.67 -5.26
C TYR A 205 -16.68 -3.61 -5.36
N ILE A 206 -17.21 -3.16 -4.21
CA ILE A 206 -18.24 -2.13 -4.14
C ILE A 206 -17.60 -0.78 -3.80
N TRP A 207 -17.85 0.19 -4.66
CA TRP A 207 -17.48 1.57 -4.52
C TRP A 207 -18.68 2.37 -4.03
N GLU A 208 -18.56 2.98 -2.86
CA GLU A 208 -19.59 3.88 -2.34
C GLU A 208 -19.38 5.29 -2.90
N LYS A 209 -20.34 5.79 -3.68
CA LYS A 209 -20.33 7.16 -4.22
C LYS A 209 -21.49 7.94 -3.59
N VAL A 210 -21.17 8.91 -2.73
CA VAL A 210 -22.17 9.84 -2.19
C VAL A 210 -22.49 10.90 -3.25
N LEU A 211 -23.66 10.79 -3.86
CA LEU A 211 -24.18 11.74 -4.82
C LEU A 211 -24.97 12.84 -4.09
N ASN A 212 -24.47 14.07 -4.18
CA ASN A 212 -25.17 15.24 -3.69
C ASN A 212 -26.09 15.77 -4.78
N LYS A 213 -27.36 15.33 -4.81
CA LYS A 213 -28.36 15.93 -5.69
C LYS A 213 -28.85 17.25 -5.09
N ARG A 214 -28.55 18.35 -5.77
CA ARG A 214 -29.14 19.66 -5.48
C ARG A 214 -30.49 19.75 -6.17
N SER A 215 -31.57 19.69 -5.41
CA SER A 215 -32.90 20.15 -5.83
C SER A 215 -33.12 21.56 -5.26
N LEU A 216 -33.91 22.37 -5.98
CA LEU A 216 -34.27 23.75 -5.60
C LEU A 216 -34.85 23.89 -4.18
N LEU A 217 -35.32 22.80 -3.56
CA LEU A 217 -35.97 22.83 -2.23
C LEU A 217 -35.35 21.89 -1.19
N LYS A 218 -34.52 20.91 -1.56
CA LYS A 218 -33.88 19.98 -0.60
C LYS A 218 -32.51 19.49 -1.11
N ARG A 219 -31.54 19.41 -0.20
CA ARG A 219 -30.34 18.56 -0.37
C ARG A 219 -30.71 17.15 0.10
N LYS A 220 -30.70 16.18 -0.81
CA LYS A 220 -30.80 14.77 -0.45
C LYS A 220 -29.49 14.09 -0.86
N ASN A 221 -28.80 13.52 0.11
CA ASN A 221 -27.66 12.66 -0.18
C ASN A 221 -28.22 11.33 -0.68
N GLN A 222 -27.86 10.94 -1.90
CA GLN A 222 -28.15 9.62 -2.43
C GLN A 222 -26.84 8.86 -2.48
N VAL A 223 -26.76 7.70 -1.83
CA VAL A 223 -25.61 6.81 -1.98
C VAL A 223 -25.85 5.98 -3.24
N ALA A 224 -24.87 5.94 -4.12
CA ALA A 224 -24.84 5.04 -5.27
C ALA A 224 -23.70 4.03 -5.08
N TYR A 225 -24.01 2.76 -5.26
CA TYR A 225 -23.04 1.68 -5.27
C TYR A 225 -22.63 1.40 -6.71
N LEU A 226 -21.33 1.44 -6.97
CA LEU A 226 -20.76 1.04 -8.25
C LEU A 226 -19.90 -0.19 -8.02
N THR A 227 -19.89 -1.13 -8.96
CA THR A 227 -19.12 -2.36 -8.81
C THR A 227 -17.99 -2.43 -9.82
N SER A 228 -16.85 -2.97 -9.42
CA SER A 228 -15.75 -3.34 -10.31
C SER A 228 -15.23 -4.74 -9.98
N LYS A 229 -14.45 -5.33 -10.88
CA LYS A 229 -13.83 -6.63 -10.59
C LYS A 229 -12.78 -6.46 -9.51
N ALA A 230 -12.68 -7.45 -8.63
CA ALA A 230 -11.55 -7.59 -7.73
C ALA A 230 -11.08 -9.04 -7.62
N THR A 231 -9.81 -9.18 -7.31
CA THR A 231 -9.20 -10.44 -6.88
C THR A 231 -8.57 -10.21 -5.52
N VAL A 232 -8.99 -11.05 -4.58
CA VAL A 232 -8.40 -11.10 -3.24
C VAL A 232 -7.35 -12.20 -3.23
N LEU A 233 -6.20 -11.90 -2.65
CA LEU A 233 -5.12 -12.83 -2.38
C LEU A 233 -4.69 -12.67 -0.94
N LEU A 234 -4.92 -13.70 -0.14
CA LEU A 234 -4.40 -13.80 1.21
C LEU A 234 -3.11 -14.60 1.20
N THR A 235 -2.10 -14.07 1.88
CA THR A 235 -0.84 -14.75 2.14
C THR A 235 -0.61 -14.87 3.64
N ASN A 236 0.46 -15.58 4.03
CA ASN A 236 0.88 -15.61 5.42
C ASN A 236 1.47 -14.29 5.94
N LYS A 237 1.51 -13.22 5.13
CA LYS A 237 2.00 -11.89 5.53
C LYS A 237 0.98 -10.78 5.30
N ALA A 238 0.14 -10.90 4.27
CA ALA A 238 -0.72 -9.80 3.85
C ALA A 238 -2.06 -10.28 3.28
N LEU A 239 -3.08 -9.45 3.47
CA LEU A 239 -4.28 -9.45 2.64
C LEU A 239 -4.06 -8.45 1.49
N MET A 240 -4.12 -8.94 0.26
CA MET A 240 -3.97 -8.14 -0.96
C MET A 240 -5.25 -8.14 -1.78
N ILE A 241 -5.68 -6.96 -2.22
CA ILE A 241 -6.91 -6.79 -2.99
C ILE A 241 -6.58 -6.00 -4.24
N ALA A 242 -6.47 -6.70 -5.37
CA ALA A 242 -6.36 -6.08 -6.68
C ALA A 242 -7.76 -5.74 -7.18
N ARG A 243 -8.01 -4.48 -7.54
CA ARG A 243 -9.31 -3.99 -7.97
C ARG A 243 -9.20 -3.09 -9.21
N ASP A 244 -10.20 -3.23 -10.09
CA ASP A 244 -10.38 -2.37 -11.24
C ASP A 244 -10.97 -1.00 -10.85
N GLY A 245 -10.72 0.02 -11.66
CA GLY A 245 -11.36 1.33 -11.55
C GLY A 245 -12.83 1.31 -12.02
N VAL A 246 -13.63 2.25 -11.52
CA VAL A 246 -15.09 2.30 -11.74
C VAL A 246 -15.49 2.82 -13.12
N GLU A 247 -14.70 3.72 -13.70
CA GLU A 247 -15.11 4.54 -14.86
C GLU A 247 -14.28 4.25 -16.13
N HIS A 248 -13.46 3.19 -16.12
CA HIS A 248 -12.58 2.87 -17.24
C HIS A 248 -12.97 1.55 -17.89
N SER A 249 -13.21 1.60 -19.20
CA SER A 249 -13.40 0.43 -20.05
C SER A 249 -12.22 -0.54 -19.85
N ILE A 250 -12.52 -1.69 -19.25
CA ILE A 250 -11.82 -2.97 -19.35
C ILE A 250 -10.29 -2.88 -19.17
N GLY A 251 -9.79 -3.15 -17.96
CA GLY A 251 -8.42 -3.63 -17.73
C GLY A 251 -7.28 -2.63 -17.89
N THR A 252 -7.54 -1.32 -17.92
CA THR A 252 -6.49 -0.30 -18.09
C THR A 252 -6.02 0.35 -16.79
N SER A 253 -6.72 0.11 -15.68
CA SER A 253 -6.39 0.65 -14.37
C SER A 253 -6.57 -0.37 -13.26
N VAL A 254 -5.52 -0.59 -12.47
CA VAL A 254 -5.51 -1.53 -11.33
C VAL A 254 -4.95 -0.80 -10.12
N ASP A 255 -5.60 -0.98 -8.98
CA ASP A 255 -5.09 -0.62 -7.66
C ASP A 255 -4.96 -1.88 -6.82
N VAL A 256 -3.83 -2.07 -6.16
CA VAL A 256 -3.65 -3.15 -5.20
C VAL A 256 -3.48 -2.56 -3.81
N LEU A 257 -4.51 -2.77 -3.00
CA LEU A 257 -4.46 -2.53 -1.56
C LEU A 257 -3.76 -3.71 -0.88
N ASN A 258 -2.77 -3.42 -0.06
CA ASN A 258 -1.96 -4.39 0.67
C ASN A 258 -2.02 -4.06 2.16
N ILE A 259 -2.50 -5.01 2.94
CA ILE A 259 -2.71 -4.89 4.38
C ILE A 259 -1.85 -5.92 5.07
N SER A 260 -0.90 -5.49 5.89
CA SER A 260 0.01 -6.38 6.59
C SER A 260 -0.72 -7.05 7.76
N LEU A 261 -0.75 -8.38 7.78
CA LEU A 261 -1.57 -9.14 8.75
C LEU A 261 -1.07 -8.99 10.18
N ASP A 262 0.24 -8.80 10.37
CA ASP A 262 0.84 -8.55 11.69
C ASP A 262 0.40 -7.23 12.34
N LYS A 263 -0.26 -6.36 11.56
CA LYS A 263 -0.82 -5.09 12.03
C LYS A 263 -2.31 -5.16 12.32
N VAL A 264 -2.98 -6.22 11.86
CA VAL A 264 -4.42 -6.37 12.05
C VAL A 264 -4.68 -6.88 13.46
N LYS A 265 -5.51 -6.17 14.22
CA LYS A 265 -5.95 -6.56 15.57
C LYS A 265 -7.21 -7.40 15.53
N SER A 266 -8.20 -6.95 14.76
CA SER A 266 -9.43 -7.70 14.59
C SER A 266 -9.99 -7.59 13.18
N VAL A 267 -10.73 -8.62 12.79
CA VAL A 267 -11.42 -8.70 11.51
C VAL A 267 -12.86 -9.13 11.78
N ILE A 268 -13.81 -8.44 11.17
CA ILE A 268 -15.23 -8.77 11.27
C ILE A 268 -15.78 -8.81 9.86
N LEU A 269 -16.32 -9.96 9.47
CA LEU A 269 -17.10 -10.10 8.26
C LEU A 269 -18.58 -10.17 8.64
N PHE A 270 -19.41 -9.37 7.99
CA PHE A 270 -20.85 -9.48 8.12
C PHE A 270 -21.56 -9.20 6.80
N GLU A 271 -22.82 -9.61 6.72
CA GLU A 271 -23.65 -9.57 5.54
C GLU A 271 -24.74 -8.50 5.72
N GLU A 272 -24.89 -7.63 4.71
CA GLU A 272 -25.99 -6.67 4.59
C GLU A 272 -26.79 -6.98 3.33
N ASN A 273 -28.11 -6.88 3.41
CA ASN A 273 -28.99 -7.01 2.25
C ASN A 273 -29.32 -5.62 1.71
N SER A 274 -29.01 -5.35 0.44
CA SER A 274 -29.36 -4.11 -0.26
C SER A 274 -29.93 -4.43 -1.63
N ASP A 275 -31.15 -3.96 -1.91
CA ASP A 275 -31.78 -4.06 -3.24
C ASP A 275 -31.63 -5.43 -3.92
N SER A 276 -31.90 -6.51 -3.18
CA SER A 276 -31.79 -7.93 -3.59
C SER A 276 -30.38 -8.48 -3.87
N GLU A 277 -29.33 -7.70 -3.62
CA GLU A 277 -27.95 -8.17 -3.58
C GLU A 277 -27.45 -8.36 -2.14
N LYS A 278 -26.63 -9.39 -1.95
CA LYS A 278 -25.92 -9.66 -0.69
C LYS A 278 -24.59 -8.92 -0.71
N ILE A 279 -24.42 -7.97 0.20
CA ILE A 279 -23.19 -7.22 0.37
C ILE A 279 -22.44 -7.77 1.57
N TYR A 280 -21.21 -8.20 1.34
CA TYR A 280 -20.28 -8.61 2.38
C TYR A 280 -19.40 -7.44 2.78
N LYS A 281 -19.39 -7.09 4.06
CA LYS A 281 -18.54 -6.04 4.63
C LYS A 281 -17.46 -6.66 5.50
N LEU A 282 -16.21 -6.53 5.06
CA LEU A 282 -15.03 -6.90 5.81
C LEU A 282 -14.48 -5.65 6.49
N LYS A 283 -14.57 -5.63 7.82
CA LYS A 283 -13.99 -4.58 8.66
C LYS A 283 -12.69 -5.07 9.25
N ILE A 284 -11.65 -4.27 9.08
CA ILE A 284 -10.30 -4.57 9.55
C ILE A 284 -9.91 -3.45 10.50
N SER A 285 -9.66 -3.79 11.76
CA SER A 285 -9.20 -2.83 12.77
C SER A 285 -7.70 -3.02 13.01
N PHE A 286 -6.97 -1.92 12.99
CA PHE A 286 -5.55 -1.87 13.36
C PHE A 286 -5.34 -1.45 14.82
N ASN A 287 -6.38 -0.87 15.42
CA ASN A 287 -6.46 -0.48 16.83
C ASN A 287 -7.88 -0.73 17.34
N GLU A 288 -8.04 -1.55 18.37
CA GLU A 288 -9.35 -1.93 18.91
C GLU A 288 -10.07 -0.77 19.60
N GLU A 289 -9.32 0.23 20.09
CA GLU A 289 -9.86 1.34 20.87
C GLU A 289 -10.23 2.56 20.00
N VAL A 290 -9.69 2.64 18.78
CA VAL A 290 -9.84 3.81 17.90
C VAL A 290 -10.61 3.43 16.63
N LYS A 291 -11.92 3.75 16.59
CA LYS A 291 -12.80 3.47 15.43
C LYS A 291 -12.31 4.09 14.11
N GLN A 292 -11.48 5.14 14.17
CA GLN A 292 -10.94 5.81 12.98
C GLN A 292 -9.84 4.98 12.28
N ASP A 293 -9.25 4.01 12.98
CA ASP A 293 -8.23 3.10 12.45
C ASP A 293 -8.85 1.81 11.91
N MET A 294 -10.04 1.94 11.32
CA MET A 294 -10.80 0.84 10.75
C MET A 294 -10.89 1.01 9.24
N LEU A 295 -10.52 -0.05 8.53
CA LEU A 295 -10.68 -0.16 7.09
C LEU A 295 -11.92 -1.00 6.77
N ASP A 296 -12.87 -0.38 6.07
CA ASP A 296 -14.11 -1.02 5.62
C ASP A 296 -14.01 -1.37 4.14
N ILE A 297 -14.19 -2.66 3.84
CA ILE A 297 -14.12 -3.19 2.48
C ILE A 297 -15.41 -3.92 2.16
N SER A 298 -16.04 -3.54 1.04
CA SER A 298 -17.33 -4.08 0.64
C SER A 298 -17.20 -4.87 -0.66
N PHE A 299 -17.78 -6.07 -0.66
CA PHE A 299 -17.77 -6.98 -1.80
C PHE A 299 -19.16 -7.56 -2.07
N THR A 300 -19.36 -8.06 -3.28
CA THR A 300 -20.45 -9.00 -3.62
C THR A 300 -19.88 -10.17 -4.43
N ASP A 301 -20.71 -11.19 -4.67
CA ASP A 301 -20.37 -12.41 -5.42
C ASP A 301 -19.21 -13.24 -4.81
N ILE A 302 -19.12 -13.29 -3.47
CA ILE A 302 -18.16 -14.17 -2.77
C ILE A 302 -18.71 -15.60 -2.72
N ASP A 303 -17.87 -16.60 -3.05
CA ASP A 303 -18.21 -18.02 -2.89
C ASP A 303 -18.20 -18.48 -1.42
N GLU A 304 -18.81 -19.64 -1.15
CA GLU A 304 -18.99 -20.15 0.21
C GLU A 304 -17.66 -20.49 0.90
N GLU A 305 -16.69 -21.04 0.16
CA GLU A 305 -15.36 -21.37 0.68
C GLU A 305 -14.62 -20.11 1.13
N ALA A 306 -14.63 -19.06 0.30
CA ALA A 306 -14.06 -17.77 0.65
C ALA A 306 -14.79 -17.11 1.82
N LYS A 307 -16.12 -17.23 1.91
CA LYS A 307 -16.89 -16.70 3.05
C LYS A 307 -16.48 -17.38 4.36
N ILE A 308 -16.43 -18.72 4.38
CA ILE A 308 -16.01 -19.49 5.56
C ILE A 308 -14.60 -19.04 5.97
N PHE A 309 -13.68 -19.01 5.01
CA PHE A 309 -12.30 -18.65 5.26
C PHE A 309 -12.14 -17.22 5.82
N LEU A 310 -12.84 -16.23 5.25
CA LEU A 310 -12.78 -14.84 5.72
C LEU A 310 -13.33 -14.69 7.15
N ASN A 311 -14.34 -15.48 7.54
CA ASN A 311 -14.84 -15.51 8.91
C ASN A 311 -13.84 -16.13 9.89
N ASP A 312 -12.96 -16.99 9.40
CA ASP A 312 -11.93 -17.65 10.20
C ASP A 312 -10.64 -16.81 10.32
N ILE A 313 -10.52 -15.67 9.62
CA ILE A 313 -9.36 -14.78 9.74
C ILE A 313 -8.98 -14.41 11.18
N PRO A 314 -9.92 -14.05 12.07
CA PRO A 314 -9.59 -13.77 13.47
C PRO A 314 -8.86 -14.92 14.16
N SER A 315 -9.18 -16.18 13.82
CA SER A 315 -8.44 -17.33 14.34
C SER A 315 -6.99 -17.35 13.87
N PHE A 316 -6.71 -16.96 12.62
CA PHE A 316 -5.34 -16.85 12.10
C PHE A 316 -4.53 -15.72 12.78
N LEU A 317 -5.19 -14.63 13.16
CA LEU A 317 -4.54 -13.47 13.79
C LEU A 317 -4.24 -13.69 15.27
N ASN A 318 -5.15 -14.33 16.01
CA ASN A 318 -5.01 -14.60 17.45
C ASN A 318 -3.90 -15.62 17.79
N PHE A 319 -3.38 -16.34 16.80
CA PHE A 319 -2.27 -17.29 16.96
C PHE A 319 -0.89 -16.68 16.73
N THR A 320 -0.79 -15.36 16.56
CA THR A 320 0.52 -14.69 16.52
C THR A 320 1.20 -14.92 17.88
N PRO A 321 2.36 -15.62 17.94
CA PRO A 321 3.02 -15.86 19.21
C PRO A 321 3.28 -14.52 19.86
N SER A 322 2.94 -14.39 21.14
CA SER A 322 3.33 -13.23 21.93
C SER A 322 4.83 -13.03 21.75
N LEU A 323 5.22 -11.84 21.30
CA LEU A 323 6.61 -11.37 21.31
C LEU A 323 7.04 -11.16 22.77
N ASN A 324 7.06 -12.23 23.55
CA ASN A 324 7.70 -12.31 24.85
C ASN A 324 8.98 -13.12 24.68
N ALA A 325 10.03 -12.44 24.22
CA ALA A 325 11.40 -12.85 24.53
C ALA A 325 12.25 -11.60 24.74
N PRO A 326 12.59 -11.24 26.00
CA PRO A 326 13.59 -10.23 26.27
C PRO A 326 14.94 -10.84 25.93
N TRP A 327 15.58 -10.36 24.87
CA TRP A 327 17.00 -10.65 24.64
C TRP A 327 17.83 -9.73 25.53
N HIS A 328 17.88 -10.08 26.82
CA HIS A 328 18.99 -9.75 27.70
C HIS A 328 19.86 -11.00 27.86
N LYS A 329 21.01 -11.01 27.18
CA LYS A 329 22.34 -11.05 27.79
C LYS A 329 23.42 -10.95 26.72
#